data_AF-A0A355F3H5-F1
#
_entry.id   AF-A0A355F3H5-F1
#
_cell.length_a   1.000
_cell.length_b   1.000
_cell.length_c   1.000
_cell.angle_alpha   90.00
_cell.angle_beta   90.00
_cell.angle_gamma   90.00
#
_symmetry.space_group_name_H-M   'P 1'
#
loop_
_entity.id
_entity.type
_entity.pdbx_description
1 polymer ?
#
loop_
_entity_poly.entity_id
_entity_poly.type
_entity_poly.pdbx_seq_one_letter_code
_entity_poly.pdbx_strand_id
1 'polypeptide(L)'
;MKRMSHSWFPLFAAAALVVSSLPAHAGVSIDRASASIGACAWGPAASDVFRAPAIPAQGCDISVVGPQIDIFDASYGMGINDDVDALATNEALLPNINYSILFSADLASQGLGGTVYNAEFLAGQAAGDILRTVSLTTASPRTVMGFPCGGAATIPFGPPNMFRNQELFNLIPSTGPGIPYGGVEDEVDGFELDPLDTSIPADFIHNRAIYFSIDPASVFAASPAAVLRVPIGGAAPVVWATPANLGLVPADDIDALVVWDLGAPGAVVPGLDMVLFSLAPGSPSLGPNSAADLFVSDMTGAFCLYLQANMLGLRAADNLDALDVMP
;
A
#
# COMPACT_ATOMS: atom_id res chain seq x y z
N MET A 1 -24.17 -21.14 56.22
CA MET A 1 -23.67 -21.28 54.83
C MET A 1 -23.73 -19.91 54.16
N LYS A 2 -22.57 -19.26 53.99
CA LYS A 2 -22.44 -17.90 53.44
C LYS A 2 -21.97 -18.05 51.99
N ARG A 3 -22.82 -17.73 51.00
CA ARG A 3 -22.45 -17.79 49.57
C ARG A 3 -21.53 -16.61 49.24
N MET A 4 -20.29 -16.90 48.85
CA MET A 4 -19.37 -15.92 48.27
C MET A 4 -19.64 -15.82 46.77
N SER A 5 -20.22 -14.71 46.34
CA SER A 5 -20.35 -14.34 44.93
C SER A 5 -18.98 -13.99 44.37
N HIS A 6 -18.44 -14.84 43.50
CA HIS A 6 -17.26 -14.53 42.70
C HIS A 6 -17.69 -13.60 41.55
N SER A 7 -17.50 -12.31 41.74
CA SER A 7 -17.57 -11.31 40.68
C SER A 7 -16.34 -11.44 39.79
N TRP A 8 -16.51 -12.08 38.64
CA TRP A 8 -15.55 -12.04 37.53
C TRP A 8 -15.60 -10.64 36.89
N PHE A 9 -14.58 -9.84 37.14
CA PHE A 9 -14.30 -8.66 36.32
C PHE A 9 -13.58 -9.12 35.05
N PRO A 10 -14.11 -8.89 33.84
CA PRO A 10 -13.31 -9.03 32.65
C PRO A 10 -12.22 -7.94 32.68
N LEU A 11 -10.96 -8.36 32.79
CA LEU A 11 -9.81 -7.52 32.48
C LEU A 11 -9.92 -7.16 30.99
N PHE A 12 -10.49 -6.00 30.69
CA PHE A 12 -10.21 -5.32 29.43
C PHE A 12 -8.72 -4.96 29.47
N ALA A 13 -7.89 -5.80 28.84
CA ALA A 13 -6.55 -5.41 28.48
C ALA A 13 -6.69 -4.25 27.49
N ALA A 14 -6.56 -3.02 27.99
CA ALA A 14 -6.26 -1.89 27.14
C ALA A 14 -4.92 -2.22 26.48
N ALA A 15 -4.95 -2.69 25.24
CA ALA A 15 -3.76 -2.74 24.41
C ALA A 15 -3.21 -1.32 24.43
N ALA A 16 -2.06 -1.14 25.07
CA ALA A 16 -1.36 0.13 25.01
C ALA A 16 -1.07 0.35 23.53
N LEU A 17 -1.77 1.31 22.92
CA LEU A 17 -1.45 1.80 21.60
C LEU A 17 -0.05 2.41 21.75
N VAL A 18 0.97 1.61 21.46
CA VAL A 18 2.33 2.09 21.37
C VAL A 18 2.28 3.11 20.24
N VAL A 19 2.34 4.39 20.61
CA VAL A 19 2.70 5.45 19.68
C VAL A 19 4.17 5.20 19.37
N SER A 20 4.45 4.21 18.52
CA SER A 20 5.72 4.16 17.85
C SER A 20 5.79 5.47 17.09
N SER A 21 6.84 6.26 17.35
CA SER A 21 7.19 7.34 16.42
C SER A 21 7.49 6.63 15.12
N LEU A 22 6.51 6.63 14.23
CA LEU A 22 6.62 6.03 12.91
C LEU A 22 7.87 6.62 12.24
N PRO A 23 8.56 5.84 11.40
CA PRO A 23 9.68 6.37 10.66
C PRO A 23 9.24 7.67 9.98
N ALA A 24 10.05 8.72 10.11
CA ALA A 24 9.81 9.98 9.39
C ALA A 24 9.74 9.73 7.87
N HIS A 25 10.41 8.66 7.43
CA HIS A 25 10.36 8.17 6.07
C HIS A 25 9.07 7.37 5.80
N ALA A 26 8.51 7.56 4.61
CA ALA A 26 7.63 6.62 3.91
C ALA A 26 7.72 6.97 2.43
N GLY A 27 7.92 5.98 1.58
CA GLY A 27 7.93 6.11 0.13
C GLY A 27 6.51 6.06 -0.43
N VAL A 28 6.19 6.93 -1.40
CA VAL A 28 4.97 6.85 -2.21
C VAL A 28 5.28 7.03 -3.69
N SER A 29 4.61 6.28 -4.56
CA SER A 29 4.42 6.63 -5.98
C SER A 29 3.04 7.26 -6.16
N ILE A 30 2.80 7.88 -7.32
CA ILE A 30 1.51 8.51 -7.64
C ILE A 30 1.04 8.11 -9.03
N ASP A 31 -0.27 8.03 -9.24
CA ASP A 31 -0.85 7.72 -10.56
C ASP A 31 -0.43 8.72 -11.63
N ARG A 32 -0.32 8.26 -12.88
CA ARG A 32 -0.08 9.11 -14.06
C ARG A 32 -1.06 10.25 -14.26
N ALA A 33 -2.29 10.15 -13.78
CA ALA A 33 -3.31 11.20 -13.83
C ALA A 33 -3.21 12.17 -12.66
N SER A 34 -2.33 11.92 -11.69
CA SER A 34 -2.11 12.79 -10.53
C SER A 34 -1.75 14.22 -10.95
N ALA A 35 -2.37 15.18 -10.27
CA ALA A 35 -2.25 16.60 -10.55
C ALA A 35 -0.80 17.12 -10.47
N SER A 36 -0.01 16.60 -9.53
CA SER A 36 1.37 17.00 -9.27
C SER A 36 2.28 16.82 -10.48
N ILE A 37 2.04 15.83 -11.34
CA ILE A 37 2.82 15.58 -12.57
C ILE A 37 2.78 16.80 -13.49
N GLY A 38 1.61 17.43 -13.65
CA GLY A 38 1.43 18.60 -14.51
C GLY A 38 1.57 19.95 -13.79
N ALA A 39 1.29 20.00 -12.49
CA ALA A 39 1.26 21.24 -11.72
C ALA A 39 2.63 21.66 -11.19
N CYS A 40 3.53 20.70 -10.91
CA CYS A 40 4.84 21.00 -10.35
C CYS A 40 5.85 21.44 -11.42
N ALA A 41 6.58 22.53 -11.13
CA ALA A 41 7.49 23.15 -12.10
C ALA A 41 8.64 22.24 -12.56
N TRP A 42 9.00 21.24 -11.77
CA TRP A 42 10.06 20.28 -12.08
C TRP A 42 9.53 18.99 -12.74
N GLY A 43 8.20 18.82 -12.82
CA GLY A 43 7.53 17.73 -13.54
C GLY A 43 7.86 16.33 -13.04
N PRO A 44 7.35 15.90 -11.86
CA PRO A 44 7.50 14.52 -11.40
C PRO A 44 7.00 13.52 -12.43
N ALA A 45 7.64 12.36 -12.47
CA ALA A 45 7.11 11.18 -13.13
C ALA A 45 6.22 10.39 -12.16
N ALA A 46 5.26 9.63 -12.69
CA ALA A 46 4.43 8.70 -11.91
C ALA A 46 5.28 7.59 -11.24
N SER A 47 6.34 7.17 -11.95
CA SER A 47 7.37 6.28 -11.45
C SER A 47 8.46 6.94 -10.60
N ASP A 48 8.36 8.21 -10.19
CA ASP A 48 9.23 8.70 -9.12
C ASP A 48 8.70 8.19 -7.77
N VAL A 49 9.61 7.89 -6.83
CA VAL A 49 9.22 7.59 -5.45
C VAL A 49 9.49 8.81 -4.59
N PHE A 50 8.46 9.33 -3.94
CA PHE A 50 8.52 10.49 -3.07
C PHE A 50 8.61 10.08 -1.62
N ARG A 51 9.20 10.94 -0.80
CA ARG A 51 9.21 10.81 0.66
C ARG A 51 8.50 11.97 1.33
N ALA A 52 8.03 11.72 2.54
CA ALA A 52 7.67 12.78 3.46
C ALA A 52 8.91 13.67 3.76
N PRO A 53 8.85 14.99 3.55
CA PRO A 53 9.96 15.88 3.81
C PRO A 53 10.18 16.03 5.32
N ALA A 54 11.42 16.32 5.71
CA ALA A 54 11.77 16.53 7.12
C ALA A 54 11.02 17.71 7.76
N ILE A 55 10.59 18.66 6.94
CA ILE A 55 9.70 19.76 7.31
C ILE A 55 8.55 19.71 6.31
N PRO A 56 7.31 19.44 6.76
CA PRO A 56 6.14 19.52 5.90
C PRO A 56 6.15 20.85 5.18
N ALA A 57 6.24 20.78 3.86
CA ALA A 57 6.09 21.94 3.01
C ALA A 57 4.72 21.84 2.38
N GLN A 58 4.38 22.87 1.65
CA GLN A 58 3.13 22.89 0.93
C GLN A 58 3.38 22.43 -0.51
N GLY A 59 2.36 21.86 -1.14
CA GLY A 59 2.41 21.36 -2.52
C GLY A 59 2.50 22.49 -3.56
N CYS A 60 2.56 22.08 -4.82
CA CYS A 60 2.65 23.00 -5.95
C CYS A 60 1.37 23.85 -6.14
N ASP A 61 0.23 23.35 -5.65
CA ASP A 61 -1.08 24.02 -5.65
C ASP A 61 -1.11 25.34 -4.85
N ILE A 62 -0.21 25.50 -3.87
CA ILE A 62 -0.08 26.73 -3.07
C ILE A 62 1.31 27.38 -3.17
N SER A 63 1.97 27.19 -4.31
CA SER A 63 3.21 27.89 -4.72
C SER A 63 4.45 27.56 -3.88
N VAL A 64 4.55 26.33 -3.37
CA VAL A 64 5.68 25.85 -2.55
C VAL A 64 6.35 24.64 -3.23
N VAL A 65 7.38 24.08 -2.60
CA VAL A 65 8.13 22.91 -3.08
C VAL A 65 7.21 21.69 -3.03
N GLY A 66 6.84 21.16 -4.20
CA GLY A 66 6.03 19.93 -4.35
C GLY A 66 6.61 18.68 -3.69
N PRO A 67 6.17 17.47 -4.09
CA PRO A 67 6.63 16.24 -3.44
C PRO A 67 8.15 16.14 -3.49
N GLN A 68 8.76 15.66 -2.41
CA GLN A 68 10.20 15.50 -2.34
C GLN A 68 10.57 14.11 -2.85
N ILE A 69 11.29 14.05 -3.98
CA ILE A 69 11.81 12.80 -4.52
C ILE A 69 12.77 12.14 -3.51
N ASP A 70 12.56 10.86 -3.26
CA ASP A 70 13.51 9.96 -2.61
C ASP A 70 14.31 9.17 -3.65
N ILE A 71 13.63 8.64 -4.67
CA ILE A 71 14.24 7.81 -5.72
C ILE A 71 13.66 8.24 -7.07
N PHE A 72 14.56 8.52 -8.02
CA PHE A 72 14.18 8.82 -9.40
C PHE A 72 13.86 7.55 -10.18
N ASP A 73 12.86 7.60 -11.06
CA ASP A 73 12.51 6.55 -12.03
C ASP A 73 13.74 5.83 -12.65
N ALA A 74 14.68 6.61 -13.16
CA ALA A 74 15.85 6.13 -13.89
C ALA A 74 16.87 5.41 -12.98
N SER A 75 16.86 5.65 -11.67
CA SER A 75 17.83 5.00 -10.76
C SER A 75 17.48 3.54 -10.51
N TYR A 76 16.23 3.15 -10.74
CA TYR A 76 15.76 1.77 -10.62
C TYR A 76 15.22 1.19 -11.95
N GLY A 77 15.33 1.95 -13.04
CA GLY A 77 15.21 1.48 -14.43
C GLY A 77 13.86 1.68 -15.09
N MET A 78 13.04 2.55 -14.52
CA MET A 78 11.80 3.05 -15.10
C MET A 78 12.08 4.28 -15.96
N GLY A 79 11.16 4.61 -16.86
CA GLY A 79 11.17 5.88 -17.57
C GLY A 79 9.94 6.72 -17.26
N ILE A 80 9.98 7.99 -17.67
CA ILE A 80 8.94 8.99 -17.43
C ILE A 80 7.51 8.63 -17.90
N ASN A 81 7.34 7.63 -18.76
CA ASN A 81 6.01 7.16 -19.21
C ASN A 81 5.61 5.83 -18.57
N ASP A 82 6.40 5.33 -17.62
CA ASP A 82 6.07 4.18 -16.80
C ASP A 82 5.46 4.65 -15.48
N ASP A 83 4.61 3.79 -14.95
CA ASP A 83 3.85 3.96 -13.72
C ASP A 83 4.15 2.84 -12.73
N VAL A 84 4.03 3.14 -11.44
CA VAL A 84 4.26 2.17 -10.37
C VAL A 84 3.00 2.05 -9.52
N ASP A 85 2.21 1.04 -9.85
CA ASP A 85 0.88 0.70 -9.30
C ASP A 85 0.95 -0.10 -8.01
N ALA A 86 2.14 -0.53 -7.60
CA ALA A 86 2.33 -1.02 -6.26
C ALA A 86 3.79 -0.91 -5.88
N LEU A 87 4.07 -0.58 -4.63
CA LEU A 87 5.43 -0.42 -4.12
C LEU A 87 5.59 -1.21 -2.83
N ALA A 88 6.66 -2.00 -2.75
CA ALA A 88 7.00 -2.74 -1.54
C ALA A 88 8.50 -2.91 -1.41
N THR A 89 8.92 -3.16 -0.18
CA THR A 89 10.21 -3.71 0.18
C THR A 89 10.01 -5.12 0.72
N ASN A 90 11.13 -5.80 0.99
CA ASN A 90 11.07 -7.06 1.70
C ASN A 90 10.80 -6.80 3.18
N GLU A 91 9.58 -7.10 3.61
CA GLU A 91 9.11 -6.93 4.98
C GLU A 91 10.05 -7.58 6.01
N ALA A 92 10.47 -6.80 7.00
CA ALA A 92 11.42 -7.25 8.01
C ALA A 92 10.84 -8.32 8.95
N LEU A 93 9.52 -8.33 9.14
CA LEU A 93 8.83 -9.24 10.05
C LEU A 93 8.18 -10.39 9.30
N LEU A 94 8.12 -11.55 9.96
CA LEU A 94 7.63 -12.78 9.35
C LEU A 94 6.11 -12.71 9.12
N PRO A 95 5.57 -13.30 8.04
CA PRO A 95 4.13 -13.30 7.73
C PRO A 95 3.30 -14.24 8.63
N ASN A 96 3.83 -14.65 9.78
CA ASN A 96 3.18 -15.52 10.77
C ASN A 96 2.64 -14.74 11.98
N ILE A 97 2.65 -13.41 11.92
CA ILE A 97 2.02 -12.52 12.90
C ILE A 97 0.81 -11.82 12.28
N ASN A 98 0.00 -11.20 13.13
CA ASN A 98 -1.12 -10.39 12.70
C ASN A 98 -0.65 -8.96 12.48
N TYR A 99 -1.28 -8.24 11.55
CA TYR A 99 -0.84 -6.91 11.14
C TYR A 99 -1.99 -5.91 11.23
N SER A 100 -1.64 -4.67 11.49
CA SER A 100 -2.42 -3.51 11.09
C SER A 100 -2.19 -3.29 9.60
N ILE A 101 -3.24 -2.93 8.87
CA ILE A 101 -3.13 -2.61 7.44
C ILE A 101 -3.07 -1.10 7.29
N LEU A 102 -2.13 -0.63 6.49
CA LEU A 102 -2.07 0.73 5.99
C LEU A 102 -2.44 0.71 4.51
N PHE A 103 -3.22 1.66 4.05
CA PHE A 103 -3.66 1.66 2.66
C PHE A 103 -4.06 3.06 2.17
N SER A 104 -4.02 3.23 0.85
CA SER A 104 -4.74 4.27 0.09
C SER A 104 -5.71 3.59 -0.88
N ALA A 105 -6.58 4.36 -1.50
CA ALA A 105 -7.53 3.88 -2.50
C ALA A 105 -7.70 4.93 -3.59
N ASP A 106 -8.21 4.50 -4.75
CA ASP A 106 -8.32 5.36 -5.94
C ASP A 106 -9.19 6.61 -5.71
N LEU A 107 -9.08 7.56 -6.64
CA LEU A 107 -9.85 8.81 -6.64
C LEU A 107 -11.36 8.58 -6.75
N ALA A 108 -11.79 7.47 -7.37
CA ALA A 108 -13.20 7.14 -7.52
C ALA A 108 -13.81 6.50 -6.25
N SER A 109 -12.97 6.02 -5.34
CA SER A 109 -13.36 5.33 -4.12
C SER A 109 -14.05 6.27 -3.16
N GLN A 110 -15.10 5.77 -2.53
CA GLN A 110 -15.97 6.61 -1.70
C GLN A 110 -15.94 6.25 -0.23
N GLY A 111 -15.48 5.05 0.13
CA GLY A 111 -15.56 4.52 1.48
C GLY A 111 -17.00 4.27 1.95
N LEU A 112 -17.15 3.42 2.96
CA LEU A 112 -18.43 3.20 3.63
C LEU A 112 -18.87 4.46 4.39
N GLY A 113 -20.17 4.73 4.40
CA GLY A 113 -20.71 5.88 5.13
C GLY A 113 -20.32 5.86 6.61
N GLY A 114 -19.79 6.98 7.11
CA GLY A 114 -19.36 7.14 8.50
C GLY A 114 -17.94 6.66 8.80
N THR A 115 -17.16 6.28 7.80
CA THR A 115 -15.71 6.07 7.93
C THR A 115 -14.94 7.38 7.72
N VAL A 116 -13.67 7.41 8.13
CA VAL A 116 -12.76 8.54 7.84
C VAL A 116 -12.58 8.70 6.33
N TYR A 117 -12.37 7.61 5.60
CA TYR A 117 -12.24 7.64 4.13
C TYR A 117 -13.43 8.35 3.47
N ASN A 118 -14.65 8.01 3.87
CA ASN A 118 -15.83 8.66 3.31
C ASN A 118 -15.93 10.16 3.64
N ALA A 119 -15.42 10.58 4.80
CA ALA A 119 -15.36 12.00 5.14
C ALA A 119 -14.36 12.76 4.25
N GLU A 120 -13.18 12.18 4.00
CA GLU A 120 -12.18 12.78 3.10
C GLU A 120 -12.63 12.76 1.64
N PHE A 121 -13.32 11.71 1.19
CA PHE A 121 -13.89 11.65 -0.16
C PHE A 121 -14.90 12.79 -0.37
N LEU A 122 -15.76 13.04 0.61
CA LEU A 122 -16.71 14.17 0.56
C LEU A 122 -16.02 15.54 0.61
N ALA A 123 -14.78 15.58 1.10
CA ALA A 123 -13.93 16.77 1.11
C ALA A 123 -13.05 16.88 -0.16
N GLY A 124 -12.99 15.87 -1.02
CA GLY A 124 -12.09 15.85 -2.17
C GLY A 124 -10.61 15.76 -1.78
N GLN A 125 -10.28 14.82 -0.89
CA GLN A 125 -8.91 14.60 -0.38
C GLN A 125 -8.57 13.12 -0.16
N ALA A 126 -9.39 12.17 -0.61
CA ALA A 126 -9.23 10.78 -0.14
C ALA A 126 -8.08 10.04 -0.82
N ALA A 127 -7.81 10.33 -2.09
CA ALA A 127 -6.94 9.51 -2.95
C ALA A 127 -5.45 9.56 -2.53
N GLY A 128 -5.00 10.67 -1.95
CA GLY A 128 -3.63 10.85 -1.49
C GLY A 128 -3.42 10.50 -0.01
N ASP A 129 -4.49 10.19 0.72
CA ASP A 129 -4.45 9.98 2.16
C ASP A 129 -4.16 8.51 2.50
N ILE A 130 -3.24 8.26 3.43
CA ILE A 130 -2.97 6.93 3.97
C ILE A 130 -3.81 6.71 5.22
N LEU A 131 -4.61 5.65 5.22
CA LEU A 131 -5.40 5.20 6.35
C LEU A 131 -4.77 3.98 7.02
N ARG A 132 -5.14 3.75 8.29
CA ARG A 132 -4.70 2.58 9.06
C ARG A 132 -5.86 1.93 9.80
N THR A 133 -5.91 0.60 9.78
CA THR A 133 -6.86 -0.17 10.58
C THR A 133 -6.60 0.01 12.08
N VAL A 134 -7.66 0.11 12.89
CA VAL A 134 -7.53 0.43 14.32
C VAL A 134 -7.15 -0.77 15.21
N SER A 135 -7.12 -1.97 14.61
CA SER A 135 -6.68 -3.19 15.27
C SER A 135 -5.91 -4.07 14.31
N LEU A 136 -5.14 -5.02 14.87
CA LEU A 136 -4.52 -6.09 14.11
C LEU A 136 -5.58 -7.03 13.53
N THR A 137 -5.24 -7.71 12.45
CA THR A 137 -6.04 -8.80 11.89
C THR A 137 -6.23 -9.95 12.89
N THR A 138 -7.27 -10.76 12.69
CA THR A 138 -7.52 -11.95 13.51
C THR A 138 -6.66 -13.16 13.13
N ALA A 139 -6.04 -13.13 11.95
CA ALA A 139 -5.17 -14.18 11.43
C ALA A 139 -4.01 -13.59 10.64
N SER A 140 -2.86 -14.25 10.71
CA SER A 140 -1.68 -13.91 9.91
C SER A 140 -1.88 -14.30 8.44
N PRO A 141 -1.16 -13.65 7.49
CA PRO A 141 -1.14 -14.08 6.09
C PRO A 141 -0.85 -15.58 5.93
N ARG A 142 0.12 -16.11 6.68
CA ARG A 142 0.47 -17.54 6.64
C ARG A 142 -0.64 -18.45 7.17
N THR A 143 -1.42 -17.99 8.14
CA THR A 143 -2.58 -18.75 8.63
C THR A 143 -3.68 -18.83 7.58
N VAL A 144 -3.93 -17.75 6.84
CA VAL A 144 -4.93 -17.71 5.76
C VAL A 144 -4.51 -18.58 4.58
N MET A 145 -3.21 -18.69 4.27
CA MET A 145 -2.71 -19.63 3.25
C MET A 145 -2.70 -21.11 3.69
N GLY A 146 -3.22 -21.44 4.88
CA GLY A 146 -3.39 -22.84 5.29
C GLY A 146 -4.31 -23.62 4.34
N PHE A 147 -3.99 -24.89 4.06
CA PHE A 147 -4.72 -25.69 3.06
C PHE A 147 -6.21 -25.92 3.42
N PRO A 148 -7.17 -25.78 2.47
CA PRO A 148 -7.03 -25.36 1.06
C PRO A 148 -7.03 -23.85 0.84
N CYS A 149 -7.72 -23.13 1.72
CA CYS A 149 -7.52 -21.75 2.13
C CYS A 149 -8.03 -21.74 3.57
N GLY A 150 -7.34 -21.07 4.48
CA GLY A 150 -7.88 -20.73 5.78
C GLY A 150 -9.11 -19.84 5.64
N GLY A 151 -9.80 -19.59 6.76
CA GLY A 151 -10.79 -18.51 6.76
C GLY A 151 -10.09 -17.17 6.55
N ALA A 152 -10.70 -16.28 5.76
CA ALA A 152 -10.23 -14.90 5.61
C ALA A 152 -10.05 -14.26 7.00
N ALA A 153 -9.03 -13.41 7.11
CA ALA A 153 -8.85 -12.60 8.29
C ALA A 153 -10.01 -11.61 8.44
N THR A 154 -10.14 -11.08 9.65
CA THR A 154 -11.10 -10.00 9.95
C THR A 154 -10.41 -8.94 10.80
N ILE A 155 -11.01 -7.76 10.84
CA ILE A 155 -10.59 -6.66 11.71
C ILE A 155 -11.65 -6.54 12.82
N PRO A 156 -11.33 -6.90 14.07
CA PRO A 156 -12.35 -7.06 15.11
C PRO A 156 -12.99 -5.74 15.57
N PHE A 157 -12.41 -4.58 15.27
CA PHE A 157 -12.88 -3.29 15.78
C PHE A 157 -12.78 -2.18 14.75
N GLY A 158 -13.83 -1.34 14.70
CA GLY A 158 -13.83 0.04 14.19
C GLY A 158 -13.54 0.25 12.70
N PRO A 159 -13.94 1.40 12.14
CA PRO A 159 -13.44 1.84 10.85
C PRO A 159 -11.95 2.19 10.94
N PRO A 160 -11.22 2.25 9.82
CA PRO A 160 -9.85 2.77 9.80
C PRO A 160 -9.81 4.23 10.25
N ASN A 161 -8.64 4.65 10.72
CA ASN A 161 -8.34 6.04 11.06
C ASN A 161 -7.35 6.64 10.05
N MET A 162 -7.36 7.95 9.91
CA MET A 162 -6.31 8.69 9.20
C MET A 162 -4.94 8.36 9.82
N PHE A 163 -3.99 7.96 8.98
CA PHE A 163 -2.62 7.67 9.40
C PHE A 163 -1.66 8.77 8.95
N ARG A 164 -1.65 9.08 7.66
CA ARG A 164 -0.92 10.21 7.08
C ARG A 164 -1.82 10.91 6.09
N ASN A 165 -1.92 12.22 6.21
CA ASN A 165 -2.59 13.02 5.21
C ASN A 165 -1.62 13.38 4.09
N GLN A 166 -2.12 13.51 2.87
CA GLN A 166 -1.36 13.80 1.66
C GLN A 166 -0.54 15.10 1.72
N GLU A 167 -0.92 16.08 2.56
CA GLU A 167 -0.12 17.28 2.85
C GLU A 167 1.28 16.91 3.37
N LEU A 168 1.39 15.79 4.11
CA LEU A 168 2.68 15.30 4.60
C LEU A 168 3.64 14.93 3.45
N PHE A 169 3.14 14.61 2.28
CA PHE A 169 3.94 14.26 1.09
C PHE A 169 4.04 15.44 0.11
N ASN A 170 3.53 16.62 0.48
CA ASN A 170 3.34 17.78 -0.39
C ASN A 170 2.55 17.46 -1.68
N LEU A 171 1.65 16.48 -1.60
CA LEU A 171 0.73 16.13 -2.68
C LEU A 171 -0.43 17.13 -2.73
N ILE A 172 -1.11 17.18 -3.87
CA ILE A 172 -2.24 18.05 -4.15
C ILE A 172 -3.56 17.33 -3.77
N PRO A 173 -4.48 17.99 -3.05
CA PRO A 173 -4.30 19.27 -2.39
C PRO A 173 -3.40 19.13 -1.15
N SER A 174 -2.53 20.12 -0.95
CA SER A 174 -1.67 20.17 0.23
C SER A 174 -2.37 20.89 1.38
N THR A 175 -3.54 20.38 1.73
CA THR A 175 -4.41 20.92 2.78
C THR A 175 -4.65 19.89 3.86
N GLY A 176 -4.89 20.38 5.08
CA GLY A 176 -5.14 19.49 6.22
C GLY A 176 -6.42 18.66 6.07
N PRO A 177 -6.58 17.60 6.89
CA PRO A 177 -7.71 16.67 6.81
C PRO A 177 -9.08 17.36 6.91
N GLY A 178 -10.03 16.91 6.11
CA GLY A 178 -11.41 17.38 6.07
C GLY A 178 -11.62 18.82 5.58
N ILE A 179 -10.60 19.50 5.07
CA ILE A 179 -10.73 20.81 4.43
C ILE A 179 -11.27 20.60 3.00
N PRO A 180 -12.47 21.11 2.66
CA PRO A 180 -13.03 20.90 1.33
C PRO A 180 -12.13 21.45 0.23
N TYR A 181 -11.86 20.63 -0.76
CA TYR A 181 -11.16 20.94 -1.99
C TYR A 181 -12.01 20.51 -3.19
N GLY A 182 -11.94 21.28 -4.26
CA GLY A 182 -12.76 21.08 -5.47
C GLY A 182 -11.92 21.07 -6.75
N GLY A 183 -10.62 20.85 -6.63
CA GLY A 183 -9.69 20.75 -7.75
C GLY A 183 -9.39 19.29 -8.11
N VAL A 184 -8.26 19.08 -8.76
CA VAL A 184 -7.71 17.76 -9.06
C VAL A 184 -6.85 17.30 -7.90
N GLU A 185 -6.96 16.03 -7.54
CA GLU A 185 -6.25 15.38 -6.45
C GLU A 185 -5.09 14.55 -7.01
N ASP A 186 -4.07 14.32 -6.19
CA ASP A 186 -3.08 13.27 -6.40
C ASP A 186 -3.62 11.97 -5.82
N GLU A 187 -3.23 10.88 -6.47
CA GLU A 187 -3.61 9.52 -6.16
C GLU A 187 -2.35 8.73 -5.84
N VAL A 188 -2.35 8.00 -4.73
CA VAL A 188 -1.18 7.24 -4.30
C VAL A 188 -1.32 5.80 -4.77
N ASP A 189 -0.38 5.39 -5.62
CA ASP A 189 -0.35 4.09 -6.32
C ASP A 189 0.66 3.12 -5.70
N GLY A 190 1.44 3.59 -4.74
CA GLY A 190 2.39 2.76 -4.05
C GLY A 190 2.69 3.37 -2.72
N PHE A 191 2.82 2.54 -1.69
CA PHE A 191 3.13 3.00 -0.36
C PHE A 191 4.06 2.02 0.33
N GLU A 192 5.13 2.54 0.90
CA GLU A 192 6.10 1.78 1.66
C GLU A 192 6.49 2.58 2.91
N LEU A 193 6.23 2.05 4.10
CA LEU A 193 6.53 2.70 5.36
C LEU A 193 8.04 2.72 5.67
N ASP A 194 8.79 1.71 5.22
CA ASP A 194 10.21 1.62 5.45
C ASP A 194 11.04 2.55 4.52
N PRO A 195 12.20 3.01 4.99
CA PRO A 195 13.10 3.81 4.15
C PRO A 195 13.74 2.98 3.04
N LEU A 196 13.62 3.49 1.80
CA LEU A 196 14.20 2.90 0.60
C LEU A 196 15.65 3.33 0.40
N ASP A 197 15.93 4.64 0.48
CA ASP A 197 17.28 5.20 0.61
C ASP A 197 17.60 5.45 2.09
N THR A 198 18.58 4.71 2.61
CA THR A 198 19.05 4.81 3.99
C THR A 198 20.42 5.49 4.10
N SER A 199 20.97 5.96 2.98
CA SER A 199 22.30 6.54 2.90
C SER A 199 22.30 7.98 3.42
N ILE A 200 23.43 8.39 4.01
CA ILE A 200 23.68 9.79 4.37
C ILE A 200 24.98 10.23 3.72
N PRO A 201 24.96 11.24 2.81
CA PRO A 201 23.78 11.93 2.27
C PRO A 201 22.98 11.05 1.29
N ALA A 202 21.65 11.22 1.24
CA ALA A 202 20.75 10.54 0.30
C ALA A 202 21.28 10.73 -1.13
N ASP A 203 21.80 9.64 -1.70
CA ASP A 203 22.38 9.60 -3.04
C ASP A 203 21.32 9.33 -4.12
N PHE A 204 20.05 9.24 -3.71
CA PHE A 204 18.90 8.89 -4.54
C PHE A 204 18.98 7.47 -5.11
N ILE A 205 19.74 6.61 -4.43
CA ILE A 205 19.91 5.20 -4.76
C ILE A 205 19.34 4.36 -3.61
N HIS A 206 18.40 3.46 -3.92
CA HIS A 206 17.86 2.54 -2.95
C HIS A 206 18.93 1.63 -2.34
N ASN A 207 18.89 1.50 -1.03
CA ASN A 207 19.74 0.56 -0.28
C ASN A 207 18.99 -0.72 0.12
N ARG A 208 17.73 -0.85 -0.30
CA ARG A 208 16.89 -2.04 -0.17
C ARG A 208 16.46 -2.51 -1.54
N ALA A 209 16.14 -3.79 -1.68
CA ALA A 209 15.49 -4.24 -2.90
C ALA A 209 14.08 -3.63 -2.97
N ILE A 210 13.72 -3.12 -4.14
CA ILE A 210 12.38 -2.61 -4.43
C ILE A 210 11.62 -3.72 -5.14
N TYR A 211 10.39 -3.96 -4.73
CA TYR A 211 9.43 -4.84 -5.39
C TYR A 211 8.24 -3.98 -5.83
N PHE A 212 7.72 -4.21 -7.02
CA PHE A 212 6.66 -3.37 -7.57
C PHE A 212 5.88 -4.05 -8.70
N SER A 213 4.69 -3.56 -9.00
CA SER A 213 3.93 -3.80 -10.25
C SER A 213 3.89 -2.52 -11.10
N ILE A 214 3.32 -2.62 -12.30
CA ILE A 214 3.29 -1.50 -13.26
C ILE A 214 1.91 -1.39 -13.92
N ASP A 215 1.51 -0.17 -14.26
CA ASP A 215 0.28 0.09 -15.00
C ASP A 215 0.27 -0.60 -16.36
N PRO A 216 -0.88 -1.15 -16.78
CA PRO A 216 -1.08 -1.69 -18.12
C PRO A 216 -0.68 -0.77 -19.28
N ALA A 217 -0.69 0.54 -19.08
CA ALA A 217 -0.27 1.53 -20.07
C ALA A 217 1.15 2.08 -19.81
N SER A 218 1.95 1.46 -18.94
CA SER A 218 3.41 1.62 -18.90
C SER A 218 4.07 1.12 -20.19
N VAL A 219 5.22 1.70 -20.56
CA VAL A 219 5.98 1.29 -21.76
C VAL A 219 6.94 0.15 -21.46
N PHE A 220 7.23 -0.12 -20.19
CA PHE A 220 8.01 -1.24 -19.73
C PHE A 220 7.34 -2.57 -20.12
N ALA A 221 8.07 -3.44 -20.81
CA ALA A 221 7.52 -4.66 -21.42
C ALA A 221 7.35 -5.81 -20.42
N ALA A 222 6.69 -5.56 -19.28
CA ALA A 222 6.28 -6.59 -18.32
C ALA A 222 4.75 -6.71 -18.26
N SER A 223 4.29 -7.78 -17.62
CA SER A 223 2.86 -7.94 -17.31
C SER A 223 2.54 -7.11 -16.06
N PRO A 224 1.40 -6.40 -16.01
CA PRO A 224 0.93 -5.72 -14.80
C PRO A 224 0.73 -6.67 -13.60
N ALA A 225 0.22 -7.89 -13.84
CA ALA A 225 0.19 -8.96 -12.83
C ALA A 225 1.54 -9.60 -12.44
N ALA A 226 2.68 -9.10 -12.93
CA ALA A 226 3.99 -9.58 -12.50
C ALA A 226 4.52 -8.71 -11.36
N VAL A 227 5.22 -9.33 -10.41
CA VAL A 227 6.00 -8.59 -9.42
C VAL A 227 7.41 -8.45 -9.94
N LEU A 228 7.79 -7.22 -10.24
CA LEU A 228 9.13 -6.82 -10.61
C LEU A 228 9.97 -6.59 -9.36
N ARG A 229 11.28 -6.71 -9.52
CA ARG A 229 12.25 -6.44 -8.48
C ARG A 229 13.43 -5.68 -9.04
N VAL A 230 13.87 -4.66 -8.31
CA VAL A 230 15.16 -4.03 -8.52
C VAL A 230 16.12 -4.46 -7.40
N PRO A 231 17.26 -5.09 -7.72
CA PRO A 231 18.28 -5.40 -6.73
C PRO A 231 18.82 -4.12 -6.07
N ILE A 232 19.35 -4.24 -4.85
CA ILE A 232 20.01 -3.15 -4.12
C ILE A 232 21.05 -2.48 -5.01
N GLY A 233 20.93 -1.15 -5.21
CA GLY A 233 21.83 -0.35 -6.04
C GLY A 233 21.84 -0.70 -7.54
N GLY A 234 20.94 -1.57 -8.00
CA GLY A 234 20.75 -1.89 -9.42
C GLY A 234 19.77 -0.92 -10.09
N ALA A 235 19.81 -0.82 -11.41
CA ALA A 235 18.94 0.08 -12.19
C ALA A 235 18.14 -0.66 -13.28
N ALA A 236 17.98 -1.97 -13.16
CA ALA A 236 17.27 -2.78 -14.15
C ALA A 236 16.29 -3.70 -13.42
N PRO A 237 14.97 -3.48 -13.58
CA PRO A 237 13.97 -4.37 -13.03
C PRO A 237 14.08 -5.75 -13.67
N VAL A 238 13.91 -6.77 -12.85
CA VAL A 238 13.76 -8.16 -13.29
C VAL A 238 12.43 -8.69 -12.78
N VAL A 239 11.80 -9.59 -13.54
CA VAL A 239 10.62 -10.30 -13.03
C VAL A 239 11.06 -11.18 -11.87
N TRP A 240 10.61 -10.86 -10.66
CA TRP A 240 10.81 -11.71 -9.48
C TRP A 240 9.74 -12.79 -9.44
N ALA A 241 8.46 -12.41 -9.56
CA ALA A 241 7.34 -13.34 -9.64
C ALA A 241 6.52 -13.13 -10.91
N THR A 242 6.17 -14.23 -11.57
CA THR A 242 5.25 -14.22 -12.71
C THR A 242 3.79 -14.28 -12.21
N PRO A 243 2.81 -13.87 -13.02
CA PRO A 243 1.39 -14.03 -12.67
C PRO A 243 1.04 -15.46 -12.23
N ALA A 244 1.62 -16.45 -12.91
CA ALA A 244 1.40 -17.86 -12.60
C ALA A 244 1.95 -18.29 -11.23
N ASN A 245 2.94 -17.59 -10.67
CA ASN A 245 3.40 -17.86 -9.30
C ASN A 245 2.35 -17.44 -8.27
N LEU A 246 1.63 -16.34 -8.51
CA LEU A 246 0.58 -15.84 -7.62
C LEU A 246 -0.75 -16.57 -7.82
N GLY A 247 -0.92 -17.30 -8.94
CA GLY A 247 -2.20 -17.89 -9.34
C GLY A 247 -3.08 -16.93 -10.15
N LEU A 248 -2.47 -15.87 -10.68
CA LEU A 248 -3.10 -14.90 -11.57
C LEU A 248 -3.04 -15.37 -13.03
N VAL A 249 -3.94 -14.84 -13.85
CA VAL A 249 -4.05 -15.10 -15.27
C VAL A 249 -3.61 -13.88 -16.09
N PRO A 250 -3.38 -14.04 -17.42
CA PRO A 250 -3.11 -12.89 -18.27
C PRO A 250 -4.25 -11.85 -18.18
N ALA A 251 -3.88 -10.56 -18.17
CA ALA A 251 -4.77 -9.40 -18.00
C ALA A 251 -5.28 -9.15 -16.57
N ASP A 252 -4.83 -9.92 -15.57
CA ASP A 252 -4.83 -9.40 -14.20
C ASP A 252 -3.82 -8.26 -14.07
N ASP A 253 -4.08 -7.43 -13.06
CA ASP A 253 -3.34 -6.22 -12.77
C ASP A 253 -3.24 -6.03 -11.25
N ILE A 254 -2.03 -5.80 -10.75
CA ILE A 254 -1.76 -5.70 -9.31
C ILE A 254 -1.68 -4.21 -8.95
N ASP A 255 -2.54 -3.82 -8.03
CA ASP A 255 -2.79 -2.41 -7.68
C ASP A 255 -2.30 -2.05 -6.27
N ALA A 256 -1.85 -3.04 -5.50
CA ALA A 256 -1.19 -2.80 -4.23
C ALA A 256 -0.41 -4.04 -3.83
N LEU A 257 0.65 -3.89 -3.05
CA LEU A 257 1.61 -4.97 -2.83
C LEU A 257 2.31 -4.85 -1.49
N VAL A 258 2.49 -5.99 -0.83
CA VAL A 258 3.43 -6.21 0.28
C VAL A 258 4.15 -7.53 0.03
N VAL A 259 5.46 -7.55 0.24
CA VAL A 259 6.31 -8.72 -0.10
C VAL A 259 7.08 -9.23 1.11
N TRP A 260 7.02 -10.55 1.32
CA TRP A 260 7.92 -11.30 2.19
C TRP A 260 8.78 -12.27 1.36
N ASP A 261 9.99 -11.86 1.00
CA ASP A 261 11.04 -12.68 0.36
C ASP A 261 11.89 -13.33 1.47
N LEU A 262 11.41 -14.49 1.94
CA LEU A 262 11.94 -15.21 3.11
C LEU A 262 12.93 -16.31 2.72
N GLY A 263 12.91 -16.72 1.44
CA GLY A 263 13.70 -17.81 0.90
C GLY A 263 15.10 -17.39 0.49
N ALA A 264 15.44 -17.69 -0.77
CA ALA A 264 16.70 -17.31 -1.34
C ALA A 264 16.58 -15.85 -1.84
N PRO A 265 17.35 -14.89 -1.28
CA PRO A 265 17.12 -13.47 -1.57
C PRO A 265 17.09 -13.16 -3.07
N GLY A 266 15.99 -12.54 -3.51
CA GLY A 266 15.77 -12.16 -4.90
C GLY A 266 15.37 -13.30 -5.84
N ALA A 267 15.01 -14.47 -5.31
CA ALA A 267 14.45 -15.58 -6.08
C ALA A 267 13.19 -16.12 -5.38
N VAL A 268 12.12 -16.30 -6.14
CA VAL A 268 10.87 -16.87 -5.61
C VAL A 268 11.08 -18.31 -5.13
N VAL A 269 10.71 -18.56 -3.89
CA VAL A 269 10.68 -19.86 -3.21
C VAL A 269 9.22 -20.20 -2.84
N PRO A 270 8.50 -20.96 -3.69
CA PRO A 270 7.11 -21.33 -3.44
C PRO A 270 6.89 -22.01 -2.08
N GLY A 271 5.83 -21.60 -1.38
CA GLY A 271 5.42 -22.05 -0.05
C GLY A 271 6.17 -21.36 1.10
N LEU A 272 7.25 -20.65 0.81
CA LEU A 272 8.03 -19.90 1.78
C LEU A 272 7.79 -18.40 1.63
N ASP A 273 8.03 -17.85 0.44
CA ASP A 273 7.77 -16.45 0.14
C ASP A 273 6.26 -16.18 0.10
N MET A 274 5.89 -14.96 0.43
CA MET A 274 4.48 -14.55 0.46
C MET A 274 4.32 -13.16 -0.12
N VAL A 275 3.15 -12.93 -0.69
CA VAL A 275 2.70 -11.60 -1.09
C VAL A 275 1.29 -11.35 -0.58
N LEU A 276 1.02 -10.12 -0.15
CA LEU A 276 -0.31 -9.60 0.06
C LEU A 276 -0.54 -8.53 -1.01
N PHE A 277 -1.69 -8.55 -1.68
CA PHE A 277 -1.94 -7.68 -2.83
C PHE A 277 -3.43 -7.39 -3.02
N SER A 278 -3.76 -6.32 -3.74
CA SER A 278 -5.07 -6.07 -4.36
C SER A 278 -4.96 -6.27 -5.87
N LEU A 279 -6.11 -6.28 -6.56
CA LEU A 279 -6.16 -6.35 -8.01
C LEU A 279 -6.99 -5.19 -8.56
N ALA A 280 -6.52 -4.58 -9.65
CA ALA A 280 -7.21 -3.45 -10.25
C ALA A 280 -8.59 -3.84 -10.82
N PRO A 281 -9.53 -2.89 -10.94
CA PRO A 281 -10.86 -3.16 -11.44
C PRO A 281 -10.86 -3.76 -12.85
N GLY A 282 -11.55 -4.89 -13.00
CA GLY A 282 -11.63 -5.60 -14.28
C GLY A 282 -10.65 -6.76 -14.42
N SER A 283 -9.72 -6.93 -13.47
CA SER A 283 -8.87 -8.12 -13.36
C SER A 283 -9.72 -9.41 -13.36
N PRO A 284 -9.51 -10.34 -14.31
CA PRO A 284 -10.31 -11.56 -14.42
C PRO A 284 -10.33 -12.43 -13.16
N SER A 285 -9.24 -12.44 -12.39
CA SER A 285 -9.11 -13.23 -11.16
C SER A 285 -9.91 -12.68 -9.97
N LEU A 286 -10.44 -11.45 -10.06
CA LEU A 286 -11.36 -10.92 -9.04
C LEU A 286 -12.61 -11.79 -8.93
N GLY A 287 -13.15 -12.27 -10.04
CA GLY A 287 -14.41 -13.01 -10.07
C GLY A 287 -15.54 -12.21 -9.38
N PRO A 288 -16.12 -12.70 -8.27
CA PRO A 288 -17.14 -11.96 -7.50
C PRO A 288 -16.58 -11.00 -6.44
N ASN A 289 -15.27 -10.98 -6.23
CA ASN A 289 -14.61 -10.15 -5.21
C ASN A 289 -14.48 -8.70 -5.69
N SER A 290 -14.19 -7.81 -4.74
CA SER A 290 -13.94 -6.38 -4.97
C SER A 290 -12.48 -6.12 -5.33
N ALA A 291 -12.22 -5.05 -6.10
CA ALA A 291 -10.86 -4.55 -6.31
C ALA A 291 -10.21 -4.06 -5.00
N ALA A 292 -11.02 -3.56 -4.07
CA ALA A 292 -10.58 -3.22 -2.70
C ALA A 292 -10.46 -4.43 -1.73
N ASP A 293 -10.64 -5.66 -2.20
CA ASP A 293 -10.33 -6.85 -1.39
C ASP A 293 -8.81 -7.10 -1.40
N LEU A 294 -8.28 -7.61 -0.28
CA LEU A 294 -6.89 -8.02 -0.19
C LEU A 294 -6.77 -9.53 -0.31
N PHE A 295 -5.83 -9.98 -1.13
CA PHE A 295 -5.51 -11.38 -1.38
C PHE A 295 -4.11 -11.70 -0.89
N VAL A 296 -3.89 -12.93 -0.46
CA VAL A 296 -2.58 -13.45 -0.08
C VAL A 296 -2.21 -14.64 -0.95
N SER A 297 -0.95 -14.71 -1.37
CA SER A 297 -0.38 -15.88 -2.04
C SER A 297 0.90 -16.33 -1.33
N ASP A 298 1.15 -17.63 -1.33
CA ASP A 298 2.41 -18.26 -0.91
C ASP A 298 3.28 -18.66 -2.12
N MET A 299 3.00 -18.05 -3.28
CA MET A 299 3.75 -18.23 -4.52
C MET A 299 3.69 -19.65 -5.12
N THR A 300 2.73 -20.48 -4.70
CA THR A 300 2.52 -21.85 -5.21
C THR A 300 1.57 -21.93 -6.43
N GLY A 301 1.16 -20.79 -6.97
CA GLY A 301 0.21 -20.70 -8.09
C GLY A 301 -1.26 -20.63 -7.67
N ALA A 302 -1.53 -20.20 -6.45
CA ALA A 302 -2.86 -19.91 -5.94
C ALA A 302 -2.81 -18.73 -4.95
N PHE A 303 -3.97 -18.10 -4.73
CA PHE A 303 -4.15 -17.08 -3.71
C PHE A 303 -5.47 -17.30 -2.97
N CYS A 304 -5.57 -16.74 -1.77
CA CYS A 304 -6.75 -16.77 -0.92
C CYS A 304 -7.19 -15.35 -0.58
N LEU A 305 -8.49 -15.13 -0.38
CA LEU A 305 -9.00 -13.88 0.17
C LEU A 305 -8.45 -13.69 1.60
N TYR A 306 -7.72 -12.61 1.82
CA TYR A 306 -7.17 -12.23 3.13
C TYR A 306 -8.13 -11.32 3.89
N LEU A 307 -8.52 -10.18 3.32
CA LEU A 307 -9.46 -9.22 3.92
C LEU A 307 -10.47 -8.75 2.87
N GLN A 308 -11.71 -8.53 3.30
CA GLN A 308 -12.73 -7.92 2.47
C GLN A 308 -12.65 -6.39 2.53
N ALA A 309 -13.03 -5.70 1.46
CA ALA A 309 -13.10 -4.24 1.34
C ALA A 309 -13.84 -3.59 2.52
N ASN A 310 -14.96 -4.19 2.97
CA ASN A 310 -15.73 -3.66 4.09
C ASN A 310 -14.98 -3.69 5.44
N MET A 311 -13.98 -4.56 5.60
CA MET A 311 -13.11 -4.62 6.78
C MET A 311 -12.14 -3.42 6.80
N LEU A 312 -11.80 -2.90 5.61
CA LEU A 312 -11.02 -1.68 5.44
C LEU A 312 -11.89 -0.41 5.44
N GLY A 313 -13.21 -0.54 5.66
CA GLY A 313 -14.10 0.61 5.58
C GLY A 313 -14.37 1.10 4.15
N LEU A 314 -14.06 0.27 3.15
CA LEU A 314 -14.29 0.52 1.71
C LEU A 314 -15.55 -0.20 1.21
N ARG A 315 -16.09 0.27 0.09
CA ARG A 315 -17.22 -0.34 -0.62
C ARG A 315 -16.71 -1.43 -1.55
N ALA A 316 -17.60 -2.34 -1.95
CA ALA A 316 -17.25 -3.37 -2.92
C ALA A 316 -16.93 -2.84 -4.34
N ALA A 317 -17.25 -1.57 -4.63
CA ALA A 317 -16.94 -0.90 -5.89
C ALA A 317 -15.75 0.06 -5.78
N ASP A 318 -15.18 0.22 -4.59
CA ASP A 318 -13.96 0.99 -4.38
C ASP A 318 -12.76 0.15 -4.88
N ASN A 319 -11.65 0.82 -5.13
CA ASN A 319 -10.35 0.26 -5.55
C ASN A 319 -9.31 0.50 -4.45
N LEU A 320 -8.28 -0.33 -4.35
CA LEU A 320 -7.21 -0.16 -3.37
C LEU A 320 -5.88 -0.14 -4.08
N ASP A 321 -5.20 1.01 -3.99
CA ASP A 321 -4.12 1.41 -4.89
C ASP A 321 -2.77 1.50 -4.16
N ALA A 322 -2.79 1.45 -2.83
CA ALA A 322 -1.56 1.39 -2.06
C ALA A 322 -1.75 0.59 -0.78
N LEU A 323 -0.73 -0.16 -0.38
CA LEU A 323 -0.83 -1.10 0.73
C LEU A 323 0.51 -1.22 1.44
N ASP A 324 0.45 -1.23 2.77
CA ASP A 324 1.54 -1.69 3.60
C ASP A 324 1.01 -2.32 4.91
N VAL A 325 1.88 -2.91 5.71
CA VAL A 325 1.57 -3.58 6.96
C VAL A 325 2.40 -3.05 8.12
N MET A 326 1.81 -3.06 9.32
CA MET A 326 2.56 -2.76 10.54
C MET A 326 2.20 -3.75 11.66
N PRO A 327 3.20 -4.32 12.38
CA PRO A 327 3.00 -5.29 13.46
C PRO A 327 2.27 -4.74 14.69
#